data_AF-A0A7J9NN45-F1
#
_entry.id   AF-A0A7J9NN45-F1
#
_cell.length_a   1.000
_cell.length_b   1.000
_cell.length_c   1.000
_cell.angle_alpha   90.00
_cell.angle_beta   90.00
_cell.angle_gamma   90.00
#
_symmetry.space_group_name_H-M   'P 1'
#
loop_
_entity.id
_entity.type
_entity.pdbx_description
1 polymer ?
#
loop_
_entity_poly.entity_id
_entity_poly.type
_entity_poly.pdbx_seq_one_letter_code
_entity_poly.pdbx_strand_id
1 'polypeptide(L)' 'MCESTVYLDDGTVLMADVMKIVVNGDTLEFYDILNNKKEIKAKFNVLDLEGHKIIVTEL' A
#
# COMPACT_ATOMS: atom_id res chain seq x y z
N MET A 1 15.80 -6.56 -4.00
CA MET A 1 14.51 -5.97 -4.38
C MET A 1 13.76 -5.84 -3.07
N CYS A 2 13.24 -4.65 -2.75
CA CYS A 2 12.61 -4.38 -1.45
C CYS A 2 11.22 -3.80 -1.70
N GLU A 3 10.32 -4.67 -2.10
CA GLU A 3 8.90 -4.46 -2.29
C GLU A 3 8.13 -4.73 -0.99
N SER A 4 6.89 -4.25 -0.87
CA SER A 4 6.03 -4.53 0.28
C SER A 4 4.62 -4.92 -0.15
N THR A 5 3.92 -5.68 0.68
CA THR A 5 2.50 -5.95 0.50
C THR A 5 1.67 -4.93 1.28
N VAL A 6 0.66 -4.35 0.63
CA VAL A 6 -0.27 -3.41 1.24
C VAL A 6 -1.53 -4.15 1.68
N TYR A 7 -1.95 -3.91 2.92
CA TYR A 7 -3.11 -4.53 3.57
C TYR A 7 -4.08 -3.45 4.07
N LEU A 8 -5.37 -3.79 4.10
CA LEU A 8 -6.33 -3.10 4.97
C LEU A 8 -6.09 -3.49 6.44
N ASP A 9 -6.62 -2.70 7.36
CA ASP A 9 -6.53 -2.93 8.81
C ASP A 9 -7.25 -4.19 9.30
N ASP A 10 -8.19 -4.72 8.51
CA ASP A 10 -8.81 -6.03 8.71
C ASP A 10 -7.95 -7.22 8.23
N GLY A 11 -6.78 -6.95 7.62
CA GLY A 11 -5.86 -7.96 7.09
C GLY A 11 -6.08 -8.32 5.62
N THR A 12 -7.08 -7.74 4.95
CA THR A 12 -7.32 -7.95 3.52
C THR A 12 -6.15 -7.43 2.69
N VAL A 13 -5.63 -8.25 1.77
CA VAL A 13 -4.56 -7.83 0.85
C VAL A 13 -5.13 -6.87 -0.20
N LEU A 14 -4.59 -5.64 -0.25
CA LEU A 14 -4.93 -4.68 -1.29
C LEU A 14 -4.09 -4.88 -2.55
N MET A 15 -2.77 -5.00 -2.38
CA MET A 15 -1.83 -5.12 -3.51
C MET A 15 -0.51 -5.73 -3.01
N ALA A 16 0.01 -6.71 -3.75
CA ALA A 16 1.33 -7.31 -3.51
C ALA A 16 2.41 -6.58 -4.32
N ASP A 17 3.67 -6.83 -3.96
CA ASP A 17 4.85 -6.39 -4.71
C ASP A 17 4.90 -4.87 -4.97
N VAL A 18 4.37 -4.06 -4.05
CA VAL A 18 4.33 -2.60 -4.17
C VAL A 18 5.74 -2.02 -4.02
N MET A 19 6.16 -1.26 -5.03
CA MET A 19 7.46 -0.58 -5.08
C MET A 19 7.37 0.93 -4.90
N LYS A 20 6.21 1.52 -5.21
CA LYS A 20 6.01 2.97 -5.15
C LYS A 20 4.61 3.27 -4.64
N ILE A 21 4.54 4.27 -3.76
CA ILE A 21 3.29 4.81 -3.28
C ILE A 21 3.29 6.32 -3.49
N VAL A 22 2.22 6.86 -4.06
CA VAL A 22 2.01 8.30 -4.22
C VAL A 22 0.84 8.72 -3.33
N VAL A 23 1.02 9.82 -2.62
CA VAL A 23 0.02 10.38 -1.70
C VAL A 23 -0.52 11.66 -2.30
N ASN A 24 -1.81 11.66 -2.65
CA ASN A 24 -2.53 12.77 -3.27
C ASN A 24 -3.70 13.17 -2.37
N GLY A 25 -3.40 13.89 -1.29
CA GLY A 25 -4.39 14.19 -0.25
C GLY A 25 -4.83 12.91 0.45
N ASP A 26 -6.14 12.62 0.42
CA ASP A 26 -6.73 11.41 1.01
C ASP A 26 -6.65 10.18 0.09
N THR A 27 -6.15 10.36 -1.14
CA THR A 27 -6.00 9.28 -2.11
C THR A 27 -4.58 8.72 -2.10
N LEU A 28 -4.47 7.40 -1.93
CA LEU A 28 -3.23 6.64 -2.05
C LEU A 28 -3.20 5.89 -3.38
N GLU A 29 -2.09 6.01 -4.10
CA GLU A 29 -1.83 5.28 -5.34
C GLU A 29 -0.65 4.33 -5.15
N PHE A 30 -0.89 3.03 -5.30
CA PHE A 30 0.12 1.98 -5.18
C PHE A 30 0.53 1.48 -6.56
N TYR A 31 1.83 1.25 -6.74
CA TYR A 31 2.41 0.72 -7.98
C TYR A 31 3.28 -0.49 -7.68
N ASP A 32 3.06 -1.59 -8.39
CA ASP A 32 3.83 -2.83 -8.25
C ASP A 32 5.08 -2.87 -9.14
N ILE A 33 5.83 -3.97 -9.06
CA ILE A 33 7.02 -4.24 -9.87
C ILE A 33 6.77 -4.26 -11.40
N LEU A 34 5.51 -4.47 -11.81
CA LEU A 34 5.09 -4.48 -13.23
C LEU A 34 4.43 -3.16 -13.64
N ASN A 35 4.46 -2.15 -12.76
CA ASN A 35 3.86 -0.84 -12.95
C ASN A 35 2.32 -0.87 -13.06
N ASN A 36 1.66 -1.92 -12.55
CA ASN A 36 0.21 -1.89 -12.36
C ASN A 36 -0.13 -0.91 -11.24
N LYS A 37 -1.28 -0.24 -11.35
CA LYS A 37 -1.73 0.78 -10.39
C LYS A 37 -2.97 0.31 -9.64
N LYS A 38 -3.04 0.59 -8.34
CA LYS A 38 -4.27 0.57 -7.54
C LYS A 38 -4.44 1.89 -6.80
N GLU A 39 -5.66 2.39 -6.72
CA GLU A 39 -6.00 3.66 -6.06
C GLU A 39 -7.10 3.45 -5.03
N ILE A 40 -6.97 4.09 -3.86
CA ILE A 40 -7.95 4.03 -2.78
C ILE A 40 -7.94 5.34 -1.97
N LYS A 41 -9.08 5.72 -1.40
CA LYS A 41 -9.12 6.76 -0.38
C LYS A 41 -8.82 6.15 0.98
N ALA A 42 -7.64 6.42 1.52
CA ALA A 42 -7.18 5.76 2.74
C ALA A 42 -6.12 6.58 3.45
N LYS A 43 -5.87 6.22 4.71
CA LYS A 43 -4.75 6.72 5.52
C LYS A 43 -3.78 5.59 5.87
N PHE A 44 -2.49 5.91 6.00
CA PHE A 44 -1.52 4.96 6.53
C PHE A 44 -1.68 4.78 8.03
N ASN A 45 -1.59 3.52 8.47
CA ASN A 45 -1.53 3.16 9.88
C ASN A 45 -0.13 2.71 10.30
N VAL A 46 0.46 1.77 9.55
CA VAL A 46 1.74 1.14 9.88
C VAL A 46 2.56 0.94 8.61
N LEU A 47 3.85 1.25 8.68
CA LEU A 47 4.84 0.95 7.65
C LEU A 47 5.91 0.04 8.28
N ASP A 48 5.72 -1.27 8.16
CA ASP A 48 6.66 -2.29 8.61
C ASP A 48 7.57 -2.70 7.44
N LEU A 49 8.67 -1.95 7.28
CA LEU A 49 9.59 -2.12 6.16
C LEU A 49 10.49 -3.35 6.31
N GLU A 50 10.73 -3.83 7.54
CA GLU A 50 11.48 -5.06 7.79
C GLU A 50 10.61 -6.29 7.52
N GLY A 51 9.34 -6.25 7.92
CA GLY A 51 8.35 -7.28 7.64
C GLY A 51 7.77 -7.24 6.23
N HIS A 52 8.13 -6.24 5.41
CA HIS A 52 7.60 -6.00 4.06
C HIS A 52 6.07 -5.81 4.04
N LYS A 53 5.51 -5.11 5.04
CA LYS A 53 4.07 -4.88 5.20
C LYS A 53 3.74 -3.40 5.37
N ILE A 54 2.69 -2.98 4.68
CA ILE A 54 2.11 -1.63 4.83
C ILE A 54 0.63 -1.82 5.14
N ILE A 55 0.15 -1.16 6.19
CA ILE A 55 -1.24 -1.25 6.64
C ILE A 55 -1.91 0.11 6.47
N VAL A 56 -3.08 0.12 5.85
CA VAL A 56 -3.91 1.32 5.62
C VAL A 56 -5.34 1.11 6.12
N THR A 57 -6.04 2.19 6.44
CA THR A 57 -7.50 2.19 6.72
C THR A 57 -8.20 3.01 5.65
N GLU A 58 -9.24 2.45 5.04
CA GLU A 58 -10.11 3.15 4.09
C GLU A 58 -10.90 4.29 4.78
N LEU A 59 -11.09 5.40 4.07
CA LEU A 59 -11.77 6.61 4.58
C LEU A 59 -13.23 6.70 4.13
#